data_AF-A0A2E0VGD9-F1
#
_entry.id   AF-A0A2E0VGD9-F1
#
_cell.length_a   1.000
_cell.length_b   1.000
_cell.length_c   1.000
_cell.angle_alpha   90.00
_cell.angle_beta   90.00
_cell.angle_gamma   90.00
#
_symmetry.space_group_name_H-M   'P 1'
#
loop_
_entity.id
_entity.type
_entity.pdbx_description
1 polymer ?
#
loop_
_entity_poly.entity_id
_entity_poly.type
_entity_poly.pdbx_seq_one_letter_code
_entity_poly.pdbx_strand_id
1 'polypeptide(L)'
;TCHQAETSGFLAGKHGMRLARGLPPMTPSQARLPMKADAGHRELTCSSCHVPHADDTRRAAVEACLGCHNDDHSLAYRQSPHYEQWQKALAGEIPVEQGVSCATCHMPRIETETNGIERILVEHNQNSTLRPNEKMIRPTCMNCHGLGFAIDALADPALIENNFSGMPSEHIRSIDMAVERDKPTTF
;
A
#
# COMPACT_ATOMS: atom_id res chain seq x y z
N THR A 1 -10.29 -21.71 -11.58
CA THR A 1 -8.91 -21.17 -11.48
C THR A 1 -8.54 -21.05 -10.01
N CYS A 2 -7.34 -21.46 -9.59
CA CYS A 2 -6.94 -21.55 -8.18
C CYS A 2 -6.67 -20.19 -7.51
N HIS A 3 -6.33 -19.15 -8.29
CA HIS A 3 -6.00 -17.81 -7.79
C HIS A 3 -6.98 -16.76 -8.32
N GLN A 4 -8.28 -17.05 -8.25
CA GLN A 4 -9.30 -16.23 -8.89
C GLN A 4 -9.39 -14.82 -8.28
N ALA A 5 -9.31 -14.72 -6.95
CA ALA A 5 -9.39 -13.44 -6.25
C ALA A 5 -8.14 -12.58 -6.55
N GLU A 6 -6.95 -13.17 -6.45
CA GLU A 6 -5.66 -12.49 -6.70
C GLU A 6 -5.57 -12.03 -8.16
N THR A 7 -5.98 -12.89 -9.10
CA THR A 7 -6.03 -12.55 -10.53
C THR A 7 -7.00 -11.39 -10.77
N SER A 8 -8.17 -11.42 -10.14
CA SER A 8 -9.18 -10.37 -10.31
C SER A 8 -8.69 -9.02 -9.76
N GLY A 9 -8.07 -9.01 -8.57
CA GLY A 9 -7.46 -7.81 -7.99
C GLY A 9 -6.33 -7.25 -8.86
N PHE A 10 -5.40 -8.10 -9.30
CA PHE A 10 -4.29 -7.69 -10.15
C PHE A 10 -4.76 -7.05 -11.46
N LEU A 11 -5.71 -7.69 -12.16
CA LEU A 11 -6.27 -7.19 -13.41
C LEU A 11 -7.09 -5.90 -13.24
N ALA A 12 -7.67 -5.66 -12.07
CA ALA A 12 -8.35 -4.41 -11.73
C ALA A 12 -7.40 -3.26 -11.39
N GLY A 13 -6.14 -3.57 -11.02
CA GLY A 13 -5.13 -2.58 -10.69
C GLY A 13 -4.36 -2.06 -11.88
N LYS A 14 -3.64 -0.95 -11.70
CA LYS A 14 -2.78 -0.31 -12.70
C LYS A 14 -1.71 -1.26 -13.25
N HIS A 15 -1.28 -2.23 -12.45
CA HIS A 15 -0.29 -3.22 -12.84
C HIS A 15 -0.84 -4.27 -13.82
N GLY A 16 -2.10 -4.67 -13.70
CA GLY A 16 -2.72 -5.68 -14.57
C GLY A 16 -3.73 -5.13 -15.58
N MET A 17 -4.13 -3.86 -15.49
CA MET A 17 -5.22 -3.29 -16.30
C MET A 17 -4.99 -3.41 -17.81
N ARG A 18 -3.74 -3.46 -18.29
CA ARG A 18 -3.44 -3.67 -19.71
C ARG A 18 -3.81 -5.08 -20.15
N LEU A 19 -3.40 -6.09 -19.37
CA LEU A 19 -3.74 -7.50 -19.63
C LEU A 19 -5.26 -7.72 -19.60
N ALA A 20 -5.96 -7.04 -18.69
CA ALA A 20 -7.42 -7.07 -18.60
C ALA A 20 -8.12 -6.57 -19.88
N ARG A 21 -7.41 -5.83 -20.74
CA ARG A 21 -7.90 -5.31 -22.02
C ARG A 21 -7.29 -6.02 -23.23
N GLY A 22 -6.62 -7.16 -23.03
CA GLY A 22 -5.95 -7.90 -24.10
C GLY A 22 -4.75 -7.17 -24.70
N LEU A 23 -4.19 -6.18 -23.99
CA LEU A 23 -2.96 -5.50 -24.38
C LEU A 23 -1.74 -6.23 -23.80
N PRO A 24 -0.54 -6.06 -24.38
CA PRO A 24 0.69 -6.61 -23.81
C PRO A 24 0.93 -6.12 -22.37
N PRO A 25 1.66 -6.91 -21.53
CA PRO A 25 2.05 -6.52 -20.18
C PRO A 25 2.62 -5.10 -20.13
N MET A 26 2.43 -4.39 -19.01
CA MET A 26 3.11 -3.12 -18.84
C MET A 26 4.60 -3.33 -18.61
N THR A 27 5.42 -2.35 -19.00
CA THR A 27 6.83 -2.29 -18.60
C THR A 27 7.06 -1.03 -17.76
N PRO A 28 8.10 -0.99 -16.88
CA PRO A 28 8.41 0.22 -16.12
C PRO A 28 8.66 1.46 -17.00
N SER A 29 9.16 1.30 -18.23
CA SER A 29 9.35 2.42 -19.17
C SER A 29 8.05 3.10 -19.62
N GLN A 30 6.89 2.48 -19.39
CA GLN A 30 5.58 3.05 -19.69
C GLN A 30 4.99 3.82 -18.49
N ALA A 31 5.62 3.76 -17.33
CA ALA A 31 5.14 4.42 -16.13
C ALA A 31 5.32 5.93 -16.20
N ARG A 32 4.45 6.67 -15.49
CA ARG A 32 4.60 8.12 -15.28
C ARG A 32 5.47 8.46 -14.07
N LEU A 33 5.67 7.50 -13.17
CA LEU A 33 6.52 7.66 -12.00
C LEU A 33 7.98 7.38 -12.39
N PRO A 34 8.95 7.97 -11.69
CA PRO A 34 10.35 7.55 -11.79
C PRO A 34 10.51 6.04 -11.54
N MET A 35 11.12 5.36 -12.51
CA MET A 35 11.39 3.92 -12.47
C MET A 35 12.87 3.67 -12.72
N LYS A 36 13.37 2.51 -12.28
CA LYS A 36 14.73 2.08 -12.55
C LYS A 36 14.93 1.79 -14.03
N ALA A 37 15.97 2.39 -14.63
CA ALA A 37 16.24 2.28 -16.06
C ALA A 37 16.55 0.82 -16.49
N ASP A 38 17.27 0.06 -15.66
CA ASP A 38 17.61 -1.35 -15.91
C ASP A 38 16.38 -2.27 -15.85
N ALA A 39 15.30 -1.84 -15.21
CA ALA A 39 14.02 -2.54 -15.18
C ALA A 39 13.09 -2.15 -16.35
N GLY A 40 13.45 -1.13 -17.15
CA GLY A 40 12.55 -0.51 -18.12
C GLY A 40 11.92 -1.45 -19.15
N HIS A 41 12.59 -2.55 -19.47
CA HIS A 41 12.16 -3.56 -20.45
C HIS A 41 11.42 -4.75 -19.83
N ARG A 42 11.40 -4.88 -18.50
CA ARG A 42 10.80 -6.04 -17.83
C ARG A 42 9.29 -6.00 -17.96
N GLU A 43 8.69 -7.11 -18.37
CA GLU A 43 7.24 -7.25 -18.41
C GLU A 43 6.67 -7.48 -17.01
N LEU A 44 5.64 -6.71 -16.67
CA LEU A 44 4.93 -6.83 -15.40
C LEU A 44 3.78 -7.82 -15.53
N THR A 45 3.90 -8.93 -14.82
CA THR A 45 2.92 -10.02 -14.75
C THR A 45 2.70 -10.45 -13.31
N CYS A 46 1.83 -11.44 -13.05
CA CYS A 46 1.61 -11.96 -11.70
C CYS A 46 2.89 -12.48 -11.03
N SER A 47 3.86 -12.99 -11.80
CA SER A 47 5.11 -13.55 -11.26
C SER A 47 6.20 -12.50 -11.02
N SER A 48 5.95 -11.23 -11.33
CA SER A 48 6.94 -10.16 -11.17
C SER A 48 7.19 -9.80 -9.70
N CYS A 49 6.19 -9.99 -8.83
CA CYS A 49 6.30 -9.68 -7.40
C CYS A 49 6.81 -10.87 -6.59
N HIS A 50 6.25 -12.05 -6.84
CA HIS A 50 6.65 -13.31 -6.23
C HIS A 50 6.51 -14.44 -7.25
N VAL A 51 7.34 -15.47 -7.08
CA VAL A 51 7.23 -16.67 -7.91
C VAL A 51 6.02 -17.48 -7.43
N PRO A 52 5.15 -17.96 -8.35
CA PRO A 52 4.10 -18.89 -7.97
C PRO A 52 4.69 -20.14 -7.32
N HIS A 53 4.09 -20.60 -6.22
CA HIS A 53 4.52 -21.80 -5.48
C HIS A 53 5.92 -21.73 -4.86
N ALA A 54 6.49 -20.52 -4.71
CA ALA A 54 7.60 -20.30 -3.80
C ALA A 54 7.08 -19.92 -2.41
N ASP A 55 7.68 -20.47 -1.37
CA ASP A 55 7.26 -20.24 0.02
C ASP A 55 7.73 -18.88 0.59
N ASP A 56 8.34 -18.01 -0.23
CA ASP A 56 8.89 -16.72 0.20
C ASP A 56 8.14 -15.52 -0.39
N THR A 57 7.19 -15.00 0.38
CA THR A 57 6.47 -13.76 0.08
C THR A 57 7.16 -12.50 0.62
N ARG A 58 8.28 -12.63 1.35
CA ARG A 58 9.00 -11.48 1.93
C ARG A 58 9.62 -10.61 0.85
N ARG A 59 10.08 -11.23 -0.25
CA ARG A 59 10.51 -10.50 -1.44
C ARG A 59 9.40 -9.60 -1.99
N ALA A 60 8.16 -10.10 -2.02
CA ALA A 60 7.01 -9.34 -2.50
C ALA A 60 6.67 -8.15 -1.60
N ALA A 61 7.05 -8.20 -0.32
CA ALA A 61 6.72 -7.17 0.65
C ALA A 61 7.47 -5.85 0.41
N VAL A 62 8.72 -5.92 -0.08
CA VAL A 62 9.58 -4.72 -0.29
C VAL A 62 10.39 -4.83 -1.58
N GLU A 63 11.24 -5.84 -1.69
CA GLU A 63 12.31 -5.88 -2.69
C GLU A 63 11.79 -5.98 -4.14
N ALA A 64 10.64 -6.62 -4.35
CA ALA A 64 10.01 -6.64 -5.66
C ALA A 64 9.53 -5.26 -6.12
N CYS A 65 9.00 -4.45 -5.20
CA CYS A 65 8.55 -3.09 -5.47
C CYS A 65 9.74 -2.20 -5.83
N LEU A 66 10.78 -2.20 -4.99
CA LEU A 66 12.03 -1.45 -5.19
C LEU A 66 12.89 -1.99 -6.34
N GLY A 67 12.55 -3.15 -6.91
CA GLY A 67 13.14 -3.69 -8.12
C GLY A 67 12.76 -2.89 -9.37
N CYS A 68 11.67 -2.10 -9.33
CA CYS A 68 11.19 -1.27 -10.42
C CYS A 68 11.02 0.20 -10.03
N HIS A 69 10.45 0.48 -8.84
CA HIS A 69 10.19 1.83 -8.36
C HIS A 69 11.47 2.57 -7.99
N ASN A 70 11.53 3.85 -8.36
CA ASN A 70 12.69 4.72 -8.12
C ASN A 70 12.27 6.18 -7.88
N ASP A 71 11.06 6.38 -7.36
CA ASP A 71 10.53 7.68 -6.95
C ASP A 71 10.96 8.03 -5.52
N ASP A 72 10.91 9.32 -5.15
CA ASP A 72 11.40 9.82 -3.85
C ASP A 72 10.75 9.08 -2.67
N HIS A 73 9.43 8.83 -2.75
CA HIS A 73 8.69 8.04 -1.76
C HIS A 73 9.25 6.63 -1.58
N SER A 74 9.50 5.93 -2.69
CA SER A 74 10.05 4.57 -2.65
C SER A 74 11.49 4.53 -2.15
N LEU A 75 12.30 5.54 -2.48
CA LEU A 75 13.71 5.65 -2.06
C LEU A 75 13.85 6.05 -0.59
N ALA A 76 12.92 6.86 -0.09
CA ALA A 76 12.87 7.28 1.31
C ALA A 76 12.47 6.16 2.27
N TYR A 77 11.79 5.10 1.80
CA TYR A 77 11.33 3.99 2.64
C TYR A 77 12.41 3.42 3.55
N ARG A 78 13.63 3.15 3.04
CA ARG A 78 14.71 2.56 3.86
C ARG A 78 15.22 3.47 4.99
N GLN A 79 14.86 4.74 4.96
CA GLN A 79 15.24 5.74 5.96
C GLN A 79 14.07 6.06 6.91
N SER A 80 12.90 5.45 6.70
CA SER A 80 11.71 5.75 7.49
C SER A 80 11.61 4.88 8.75
N PRO A 81 10.88 5.34 9.78
CA PRO A 81 10.58 4.54 10.97
C PRO A 81 9.84 3.24 10.63
N HIS A 82 9.04 3.23 9.54
CA HIS A 82 8.35 2.03 9.07
C HIS A 82 9.31 0.93 8.62
N TYR A 83 10.40 1.29 7.95
CA TYR A 83 11.43 0.31 7.59
C TYR A 83 12.18 -0.22 8.81
N GLU A 84 12.41 0.61 9.84
CA GLU A 84 12.98 0.14 11.11
C GLU A 84 12.11 -0.96 11.72
N GLN A 85 10.78 -0.77 11.77
CA GLN A 85 9.85 -1.81 12.25
C GLN A 85 9.88 -3.06 11.36
N TRP A 86 9.98 -2.88 10.05
CA TRP A 86 10.14 -4.02 9.12
C TRP A 86 11.40 -4.83 9.40
N GLN A 87 12.54 -4.17 9.66
CA GLN A 87 13.78 -4.86 10.01
C GLN A 87 13.66 -5.63 11.32
N LYS A 88 13.06 -5.01 12.35
CA LYS A 88 12.78 -5.67 13.64
C LYS A 88 11.88 -6.90 13.47
N ALA A 89 10.84 -6.81 12.64
CA ALA A 89 9.97 -7.93 12.33
C ALA A 89 10.71 -9.07 11.62
N LEU A 90 11.61 -8.75 10.67
CA LEU A 90 12.45 -9.75 9.99
C LEU A 90 13.48 -10.40 10.93
N ALA A 91 13.98 -9.67 11.91
CA ALA A 91 14.88 -10.17 12.95
C ALA A 91 14.15 -11.01 14.03
N GLY A 92 12.81 -11.03 14.01
CA GLY A 92 12.00 -11.70 15.03
C GLY A 92 11.96 -10.95 16.37
N GLU A 93 12.35 -9.68 16.40
CA GLU A 93 12.33 -8.83 17.60
C GLU A 93 10.92 -8.35 17.95
N ILE A 94 10.06 -8.22 16.93
CA ILE A 94 8.64 -7.87 17.06
C ILE A 94 7.78 -8.84 16.22
N PRO A 95 6.47 -8.96 16.51
CA PRO A 95 5.55 -9.70 15.66
C PRO A 95 5.55 -9.21 14.21
N VAL A 96 5.39 -10.10 13.24
CA VAL A 96 5.43 -9.76 11.81
C VAL A 96 4.30 -8.78 11.42
N GLU A 97 3.19 -8.83 12.15
CA GLU A 97 2.02 -7.96 12.00
C GLU A 97 2.32 -6.50 12.37
N GLN A 98 3.39 -6.25 13.13
CA GLN A 98 3.87 -4.90 13.48
C GLN A 98 4.90 -4.36 12.48
N GLY A 99 5.38 -5.21 11.55
CA GLY A 99 6.29 -4.79 10.50
C GLY A 99 5.55 -4.06 9.37
N VAL A 100 6.09 -2.93 8.92
CA VAL A 100 5.46 -2.11 7.87
C VAL A 100 6.30 -2.14 6.60
N SER A 101 5.74 -2.71 5.52
CA SER A 101 6.38 -2.88 4.22
C SER A 101 5.63 -2.12 3.11
N CYS A 102 6.15 -2.16 1.88
CA CYS A 102 5.43 -1.61 0.73
C CYS A 102 4.07 -2.30 0.58
N ALA A 103 4.03 -3.63 0.74
CA ALA A 103 2.81 -4.42 0.61
C ALA A 103 1.82 -4.18 1.75
N THR A 104 2.24 -3.85 2.97
CA THR A 104 1.26 -3.55 4.04
C THR A 104 0.46 -2.28 3.75
N CYS A 105 1.05 -1.31 3.04
CA CYS A 105 0.38 -0.06 2.70
C CYS A 105 -0.39 -0.13 1.38
N HIS A 106 0.23 -0.69 0.33
CA HIS A 106 -0.34 -0.69 -1.02
C HIS A 106 -1.16 -1.95 -1.33
N MET A 107 -1.02 -3.01 -0.54
CA MET A 107 -1.72 -4.29 -0.72
C MET A 107 -2.29 -4.76 0.63
N PRO A 108 -3.11 -3.93 1.30
CA PRO A 108 -3.57 -4.24 2.65
C PRO A 108 -4.39 -5.53 2.69
N ARG A 109 -4.44 -6.13 3.88
CA ARG A 109 -5.36 -7.25 4.15
C ARG A 109 -6.77 -6.71 4.26
N ILE A 110 -7.68 -7.30 3.50
CA ILE A 110 -9.08 -6.92 3.47
C ILE A 110 -9.95 -8.10 3.88
N GLU A 111 -10.94 -7.82 4.72
CA GLU A 111 -11.99 -8.77 5.05
C GLU A 111 -12.96 -8.88 3.87
N THR A 112 -13.30 -10.11 3.53
CA THR A 112 -14.22 -10.43 2.43
C THR A 112 -15.15 -11.54 2.89
N GLU A 113 -16.40 -11.49 2.45
CA GLU A 113 -17.36 -12.57 2.67
C GLU A 113 -17.63 -13.28 1.35
N THR A 114 -17.58 -14.61 1.36
CA THR A 114 -17.97 -15.42 0.19
C THR A 114 -18.82 -16.59 0.66
N ASN A 115 -20.09 -16.62 0.23
CA ASN A 115 -21.07 -17.63 0.62
C ASN A 115 -21.23 -17.76 2.15
N GLY A 116 -21.28 -16.63 2.87
CA GLY A 116 -21.40 -16.61 4.34
C GLY A 116 -20.12 -17.01 5.09
N ILE A 117 -18.99 -17.16 4.39
CA ILE A 117 -17.68 -17.45 4.99
C ILE A 117 -16.82 -16.18 4.92
N GLU A 118 -16.47 -15.65 6.08
CA GLU A 118 -15.48 -14.58 6.21
C GLU A 118 -14.08 -15.08 5.88
N ARG A 119 -13.35 -14.29 5.11
CA ARG A 119 -11.98 -14.56 4.66
C ARG A 119 -11.18 -13.28 4.65
N ILE A 120 -9.94 -13.37 5.10
CA ILE A 120 -8.95 -12.30 4.92
C ILE A 120 -8.18 -12.57 3.64
N LEU A 121 -8.21 -11.61 2.72
CA LEU A 121 -7.46 -11.65 1.47
C LEU A 121 -6.43 -10.54 1.44
N VAL A 122 -5.35 -10.76 0.70
CA VAL A 122 -4.41 -9.69 0.35
C VAL A 122 -4.98 -8.97 -0.87
N GLU A 123 -5.11 -7.65 -0.79
CA GLU A 123 -5.52 -6.85 -1.93
C GLU A 123 -4.44 -6.88 -3.02
N HIS A 124 -4.77 -7.46 -4.18
CA HIS A 124 -3.85 -7.53 -5.33
C HIS A 124 -4.03 -6.36 -6.32
N ASN A 125 -4.99 -5.48 -6.08
CA ASN A 125 -5.09 -4.17 -6.71
C ASN A 125 -4.28 -3.14 -5.92
N GLN A 126 -2.99 -3.00 -6.24
CA GLN A 126 -2.06 -2.13 -5.51
C GLN A 126 -2.49 -0.65 -5.36
N ASN A 127 -3.43 -0.19 -6.19
CA ASN A 127 -3.92 1.17 -6.20
C ASN A 127 -5.38 1.29 -5.76
N SER A 128 -5.96 0.26 -5.14
CA SER A 128 -7.37 0.29 -4.72
C SER A 128 -7.62 1.34 -3.63
N THR A 129 -6.63 1.60 -2.78
CA THR A 129 -6.68 2.59 -1.69
C THR A 129 -6.00 3.92 -2.02
N LEU A 130 -5.35 4.05 -3.18
CA LEU A 130 -4.53 5.22 -3.49
C LEU A 130 -5.30 6.45 -3.98
N ARG A 131 -6.57 6.29 -4.42
CA ARG A 131 -7.38 7.42 -4.90
C ARG A 131 -8.85 7.29 -4.47
N PRO A 132 -9.38 8.28 -3.73
CA PRO A 132 -8.63 9.32 -3.01
C PRO A 132 -7.74 8.67 -1.91
N ASN A 133 -6.64 9.30 -1.50
CA ASN A 133 -5.62 8.65 -0.67
C ASN A 133 -6.10 8.34 0.76
N GLU A 134 -7.14 9.02 1.23
CA GLU A 134 -7.80 8.78 2.51
C GLU A 134 -8.42 7.37 2.60
N LYS A 135 -8.62 6.68 1.46
CA LYS A 135 -9.00 5.27 1.46
C LYS A 135 -7.95 4.36 2.11
N MET A 136 -6.70 4.81 2.26
CA MET A 136 -5.66 4.09 3.00
C MET A 136 -5.88 4.12 4.52
N ILE A 137 -6.59 5.13 5.05
CA ILE A 137 -6.66 5.37 6.50
C ILE A 137 -7.10 4.14 7.26
N ARG A 138 -8.28 3.58 6.92
CA ARG A 138 -8.86 2.45 7.64
C ARG A 138 -8.10 1.13 7.44
N PRO A 139 -7.84 0.68 6.19
CA PRO A 139 -7.20 -0.62 5.97
C PRO A 139 -5.69 -0.64 6.25
N THR A 140 -5.05 0.53 6.37
CA THR A 140 -3.59 0.63 6.56
C THR A 140 -3.23 1.38 7.84
N CYS A 141 -3.47 2.69 7.89
CA CYS A 141 -2.90 3.57 8.93
C CYS A 141 -3.49 3.27 10.32
N MET A 142 -4.80 3.02 10.38
CA MET A 142 -5.54 2.77 11.62
C MET A 142 -5.27 1.41 12.28
N ASN A 143 -4.46 0.56 11.66
CA ASN A 143 -3.95 -0.63 12.34
C ASN A 143 -2.95 -0.28 13.46
N CYS A 144 -2.35 0.92 13.42
CA CYS A 144 -1.36 1.35 14.41
C CYS A 144 -1.52 2.82 14.88
N HIS A 145 -2.14 3.68 14.09
CA HIS A 145 -2.28 5.11 14.38
C HIS A 145 -3.73 5.54 14.64
N GLY A 146 -3.90 6.64 15.35
CA GLY A 146 -5.21 7.29 15.50
C GLY A 146 -5.69 7.94 14.19
N LEU A 147 -7.01 8.03 14.02
CA LEU A 147 -7.64 8.62 12.83
C LEU A 147 -7.16 10.04 12.53
N GLY A 148 -7.06 10.92 13.54
CA GLY A 148 -6.59 12.30 13.36
C GLY A 148 -5.18 12.38 12.80
N PHE A 149 -4.23 11.67 13.44
CA PHE A 149 -2.85 11.59 12.95
C PHE A 149 -2.78 11.04 11.52
N ALA A 150 -3.55 10.00 11.21
CA ALA A 150 -3.55 9.40 9.88
C ALA A 150 -4.09 10.35 8.79
N ILE A 151 -5.12 11.15 9.09
CA ILE A 151 -5.61 12.17 8.17
C ILE A 151 -4.55 13.24 7.95
N ASP A 152 -3.99 13.78 9.03
CA ASP A 152 -2.98 14.85 8.97
C ASP A 152 -1.74 14.38 8.18
N ALA A 153 -1.26 13.17 8.45
CA ALA A 153 -0.11 12.61 7.76
C ALA A 153 -0.36 12.34 6.26
N LEU A 154 -1.55 11.87 5.88
CA LEU A 154 -1.90 11.63 4.47
C LEU A 154 -2.21 12.92 3.70
N ALA A 155 -2.59 13.99 4.39
CA ALA A 155 -2.83 15.28 3.77
C ALA A 155 -1.52 16.05 3.49
N ASP A 156 -0.41 15.70 4.17
CA ASP A 156 0.89 16.34 4.03
C ASP A 156 1.70 15.74 2.86
N PRO A 157 1.91 16.47 1.74
CA PRO A 157 2.64 15.96 0.60
C PRO A 157 4.11 15.67 0.89
N ALA A 158 4.75 16.43 1.79
CA ALA A 158 6.16 16.23 2.13
C ALA A 158 6.34 14.92 2.92
N LEU A 159 5.37 14.58 3.78
CA LEU A 159 5.35 13.26 4.42
C LEU A 159 5.10 12.14 3.43
N ILE A 160 4.21 12.33 2.44
CA ILE A 160 4.03 11.33 1.39
C ILE A 160 5.35 11.12 0.64
N GLU A 161 6.04 12.18 0.23
CA GLU A 161 7.32 12.09 -0.50
C GLU A 161 8.45 11.46 0.32
N ASN A 162 8.48 11.66 1.64
CA ASN A 162 9.55 11.13 2.49
C ASN A 162 9.21 9.80 3.20
N ASN A 163 8.14 9.11 2.74
CA ASN A 163 7.66 7.85 3.31
C ASN A 163 7.23 7.95 4.79
N PHE A 164 6.53 9.03 5.13
CA PHE A 164 5.95 9.33 6.43
C PHE A 164 7.00 9.36 7.55
N SER A 165 8.19 9.88 7.23
CA SER A 165 9.27 10.09 8.17
C SER A 165 9.13 11.46 8.84
N GLY A 166 8.43 11.52 9.97
CA GLY A 166 8.26 12.72 10.77
C GLY A 166 6.84 12.89 11.28
N MET A 167 6.51 14.14 11.63
CA MET A 167 5.18 14.54 12.08
C MET A 167 4.51 15.41 11.01
N PRO A 168 3.17 15.35 10.87
CA PRO A 168 2.46 16.21 9.93
C PRO A 168 2.63 17.68 10.29
N SER A 169 2.80 18.51 9.26
CA SER A 169 3.01 19.96 9.41
C SER A 169 1.73 20.72 9.78
N GLU A 170 0.57 20.17 9.44
CA GLU A 170 -0.74 20.81 9.58
C GLU A 170 -1.77 19.85 10.18
N HIS A 171 -2.74 20.42 10.89
CA HIS A 171 -3.88 19.68 11.42
C HIS A 171 -5.13 19.86 10.54
N ILE A 172 -5.72 18.76 10.11
CA ILE A 172 -6.92 18.73 9.28
C ILE A 172 -8.16 18.68 10.17
N ARG A 173 -8.89 19.80 10.19
CA ARG A 173 -10.07 20.01 11.05
C ARG A 173 -11.30 19.16 10.72
N SER A 174 -11.22 18.19 9.82
CA SER A 174 -12.40 17.41 9.38
C SER A 174 -13.05 16.63 10.52
N ILE A 175 -12.23 16.07 11.42
CA ILE A 175 -12.71 15.40 12.63
C ILE A 175 -13.30 16.42 13.61
N ASP A 176 -12.60 17.53 13.85
CA ASP A 176 -13.07 18.59 14.74
C ASP A 176 -14.44 19.10 14.32
N MET A 177 -14.63 19.36 13.02
CA MET A 177 -15.91 19.81 12.47
C MET A 177 -17.03 18.79 12.68
N ALA A 178 -16.74 17.50 12.54
CA ALA A 178 -17.71 16.44 12.80
C ALA A 178 -18.10 16.37 14.28
N VAL A 179 -17.11 16.45 15.18
CA VAL A 179 -17.33 16.44 16.63
C VAL A 179 -18.06 17.71 17.08
N GLU A 180 -17.69 18.88 16.56
CA GLU A 180 -18.35 20.16 16.83
C GLU A 180 -19.82 20.14 16.42
N ARG A 181 -20.13 19.58 15.24
CA ARG A 181 -21.51 19.42 14.76
C ARG A 181 -22.34 18.52 15.68
N ASP A 182 -21.73 17.48 16.24
CA ASP A 182 -22.43 16.51 17.09
C ASP A 182 -22.57 16.99 18.55
N LYS A 183 -21.98 18.14 18.92
CA LYS A 183 -22.21 18.76 20.24
C LYS A 183 -23.67 19.23 20.34
N PRO A 184 -24.38 18.92 21.44
CA PRO A 184 -25.75 19.39 21.62
C PRO A 184 -25.77 20.93 21.68
N THR A 185 -26.63 21.54 20.87
CA THR A 185 -26.88 22.98 20.92
C THR A 185 -27.50 23.30 22.27
N THR A 186 -26.77 24.01 23.12
CA THR A 186 -27.34 24.59 24.34
C THR A 186 -28.21 25.77 23.94
N PHE A 187 -29.54 25.61 24.06
CA PHE A 187 -30.53 26.69 23.95
C PHE A 187 -30.60 27.48 25.25
#